data_AF-A0A1Q3HDZ5-F1
#
_entry.id   AF-A0A1Q3HDZ5-F1
#
_cell.length_a   1.000
_cell.length_b   1.000
_cell.length_c   1.000
_cell.angle_alpha   90.00
_cell.angle_beta   90.00
_cell.angle_gamma   90.00
#
_symmetry.space_group_name_H-M   'P 1'
#
loop_
_entity.id
_entity.type
_entity.pdbx_description
1 polymer ?
#
loop_
_entity_poly.entity_id
_entity_poly.type
_entity_poly.pdbx_seq_one_letter_code
_entity_poly.pdbx_strand_id
1 'polypeptide(L)'
;MVLLRRLSLLLLLAACASACRGTRGDTRLFSLEDPRGDDQGDGELRYPLRQDLGPGSMDLLSFRAYAESGGTRFEAAFARPIPVPARRTMDAAGTTLADMARFGFYTFNLDVYVDEDGQEGSGRTDTLPGRYLTLAPGSAWEKVILLTPRPYEARDVLRALWRQEALAELQRQQGEVSESTARALETQVEQRIERSVFFPTRVRVSGPTVSFFVPESFLGGQARPTWGYAVAVTGATLERRVELPAFLGAVTASPARGLMVLGIGPGTSHERFGGGRLGSTNQSPVVDLLVPEGVLQQEVLGLQARPWPAVVPASPGLPQAPDAGGTAGQGDAPAPSVPQQ
;
A
#
# COMPACT_ATOMS: atom_id res chain seq x y z
N MET A 1 70.94 18.60 39.61
CA MET A 1 69.54 18.56 39.12
C MET A 1 69.48 19.27 37.77
N VAL A 2 68.65 18.73 36.88
CA VAL A 2 68.25 19.25 35.55
C VAL A 2 69.23 18.99 34.41
N LEU A 3 69.03 17.82 33.79
CA LEU A 3 69.46 17.50 32.44
C LEU A 3 68.44 18.05 31.46
N LEU A 4 68.91 18.82 30.49
CA LEU A 4 68.11 19.40 29.42
C LEU A 4 68.15 18.49 28.19
N ARG A 5 66.98 18.39 27.52
CA ARG A 5 66.80 18.47 26.06
C ARG A 5 66.87 17.17 25.22
N ARG A 6 65.72 16.82 24.62
CA ARG A 6 65.38 16.77 23.17
C ARG A 6 64.41 15.61 22.91
N LEU A 7 63.17 15.87 22.52
CA LEU A 7 62.65 16.21 21.18
C LEU A 7 61.96 14.97 20.60
N SER A 8 60.63 14.99 20.52
CA SER A 8 59.86 14.21 19.54
C SER A 8 58.49 14.86 19.36
N LEU A 9 58.39 15.49 18.20
CA LEU A 9 57.19 15.98 17.52
C LEU A 9 56.25 14.80 17.26
N LEU A 10 54.98 14.90 17.64
CA LEU A 10 53.91 14.10 17.05
C LEU A 10 52.65 14.95 16.98
N LEU A 11 52.33 15.33 15.74
CA LEU A 11 51.02 15.81 15.32
C LEU A 11 49.95 14.78 15.71
N LEU A 12 48.81 15.27 16.18
CA LEU A 12 47.51 14.77 15.71
C LEU A 12 46.46 15.87 15.84
N LEU A 13 46.32 16.63 14.75
CA LEU A 13 45.02 17.13 14.33
C LEU A 13 44.11 15.91 14.11
N ALA A 14 43.04 15.81 14.88
CA ALA A 14 41.81 15.18 14.41
C ALA A 14 40.68 16.15 14.78
N ALA A 15 40.25 16.88 13.75
CA ALA A 15 39.18 17.84 13.79
C ALA A 15 37.89 17.21 14.33
N CYS A 16 37.08 18.05 14.99
CA CYS A 16 35.72 17.79 15.39
C CYS A 16 34.91 17.16 14.24
N ALA A 17 34.76 15.84 14.24
CA ALA A 17 33.69 15.17 13.50
C ALA A 17 32.39 15.40 14.27
N SER A 18 31.87 16.63 14.16
CA SER A 18 30.52 16.94 14.59
C SER A 18 29.55 16.10 13.75
N ALA A 19 28.64 15.45 14.45
CA ALA A 19 27.75 14.44 13.97
C ALA A 19 26.90 14.89 12.77
N CYS A 20 27.09 14.22 11.62
CA CYS A 20 26.01 13.94 10.69
C CYS A 20 25.71 12.43 10.76
N ARG A 21 25.36 11.93 11.95
CA ARG A 21 24.54 10.72 12.01
C ARG A 21 23.16 11.17 11.56
N GLY A 22 22.84 10.98 10.28
CA GLY A 22 21.46 11.04 9.85
C GLY A 22 20.68 10.07 10.72
N THR A 23 19.90 10.59 11.66
CA THR A 23 18.94 9.78 12.40
C THR A 23 17.98 9.25 11.33
N ARG A 24 18.14 7.98 11.01
CA ARG A 24 17.10 7.26 10.29
C ARG A 24 15.84 7.49 11.11
N GLY A 25 14.78 7.90 10.42
CA GLY A 25 13.48 8.12 11.01
C GLY A 25 12.94 6.80 11.58
N ASP A 26 13.33 6.49 12.82
CA ASP A 26 12.98 5.23 13.50
C ASP A 26 11.83 5.45 14.50
N THR A 27 11.39 6.70 14.70
CA THR A 27 10.20 6.99 15.49
C THR A 27 8.97 6.50 14.72
N ARG A 28 8.42 5.37 15.16
CA ARG A 28 7.17 4.80 14.62
C ARG A 28 6.00 5.70 15.01
N LEU A 29 5.23 6.11 14.00
CA LEU A 29 3.99 6.90 14.13
C LEU A 29 2.82 5.99 14.47
N PHE A 30 2.69 4.86 13.76
CA PHE A 30 1.69 3.82 14.04
C PHE A 30 2.07 2.47 13.40
N SER A 31 1.31 1.43 13.77
CA SER A 31 1.36 0.09 13.20
C SER A 31 -0.06 -0.41 13.00
N LEU A 32 -0.33 -0.98 11.82
CA LEU A 32 -1.50 -1.79 11.53
C LEU A 32 -1.00 -3.21 11.28
N GLU A 33 -1.67 -4.20 11.86
CA GLU A 33 -1.32 -5.61 11.70
C GLU A 33 -2.47 -6.31 10.97
N ASP A 34 -2.12 -7.36 10.24
CA ASP A 34 -3.04 -8.17 9.44
C ASP A 34 -2.87 -9.64 9.83
N PRO A 35 -3.93 -10.46 9.76
CA PRO A 35 -3.79 -11.90 9.94
C PRO A 35 -2.82 -12.51 8.93
N ARG A 36 -2.31 -13.70 9.24
CA ARG A 36 -1.48 -14.46 8.28
C ARG A 36 -2.35 -15.42 7.50
N GLY A 37 -2.18 -15.46 6.19
CA GLY A 37 -2.71 -16.50 5.29
C GLY A 37 -4.13 -16.25 4.80
N ASP A 38 -4.59 -15.01 4.87
CA ASP A 38 -5.85 -14.51 4.31
C ASP A 38 -5.69 -13.83 2.95
N ASP A 39 -4.55 -14.05 2.27
CA ASP A 39 -4.27 -13.65 0.88
C ASP A 39 -5.06 -14.43 -0.19
N GLN A 40 -6.34 -14.64 0.08
CA GLN A 40 -7.26 -15.46 -0.70
C GLN A 40 -8.41 -14.62 -1.29
N GLY A 41 -8.30 -13.29 -1.26
CA GLY A 41 -9.30 -12.37 -1.79
C GLY A 41 -10.68 -12.65 -1.19
N ASP A 42 -11.66 -12.93 -2.05
CA ASP A 42 -13.03 -13.29 -1.68
C ASP A 42 -13.20 -14.71 -1.10
N GLY A 43 -12.10 -15.44 -0.90
CA GLY A 43 -12.06 -16.85 -0.48
C GLY A 43 -11.95 -17.84 -1.64
N GLU A 44 -12.18 -17.40 -2.89
CA GLU A 44 -12.10 -18.25 -4.08
C GLU A 44 -10.90 -17.91 -4.97
N LEU A 45 -10.20 -16.81 -4.69
CA LEU A 45 -9.06 -16.35 -5.46
C LEU A 45 -7.96 -17.42 -5.49
N ARG A 46 -7.43 -17.65 -6.69
CA ARG A 46 -6.31 -18.58 -6.89
C ARG A 46 -5.15 -17.86 -7.53
N TYR A 47 -3.97 -18.06 -6.96
CA TYR A 47 -2.73 -17.56 -7.53
C TYR A 47 -2.52 -18.05 -8.97
N PRO A 48 -1.90 -17.22 -9.83
CA PRO A 48 -1.54 -17.65 -11.17
C PRO A 48 -0.49 -18.77 -11.11
N LEU A 49 -0.36 -19.52 -12.21
CA LEU A 49 0.62 -20.61 -12.37
C LEU A 49 2.04 -20.09 -12.59
N ARG A 50 2.45 -19.04 -11.87
CA ARG A 50 3.78 -18.44 -12.00
C ARG A 50 4.71 -18.93 -10.88
N GLN A 51 6.01 -19.02 -11.18
CA GLN A 51 7.02 -19.44 -10.19
C GLN A 51 7.38 -18.34 -9.19
N ASP A 52 7.21 -17.07 -9.59
CA ASP A 52 7.52 -15.88 -8.82
C ASP A 52 6.35 -15.35 -7.98
N LEU A 53 5.15 -15.92 -8.16
CA LEU A 53 3.92 -15.42 -7.53
C LEU A 53 3.04 -16.61 -7.14
N GLY A 54 3.03 -16.96 -5.85
CA GLY A 54 2.26 -18.06 -5.30
C GLY A 54 1.66 -17.76 -3.92
N PRO A 55 0.94 -18.70 -3.31
CA PRO A 55 0.30 -18.48 -2.01
C PRO A 55 1.29 -17.98 -0.95
N GLY A 56 0.90 -16.97 -0.17
CA GLY A 56 1.73 -16.23 0.79
C GLY A 56 2.55 -15.09 0.18
N SER A 57 2.56 -14.92 -1.15
CA SER A 57 3.36 -13.86 -1.80
C SER A 57 2.74 -12.47 -1.69
N MET A 58 1.45 -12.36 -1.39
CA MET A 58 0.74 -11.08 -1.20
C MET A 58 0.02 -10.96 0.14
N ASP A 59 0.18 -11.96 1.03
CA ASP A 59 -0.15 -11.96 2.46
C ASP A 59 0.60 -10.84 3.18
N LEU A 60 -0.04 -9.69 3.30
CA LEU A 60 0.38 -8.55 4.09
C LEU A 60 0.28 -8.96 5.57
N LEU A 61 1.26 -8.57 6.37
CA LEU A 61 1.25 -8.86 7.81
C LEU A 61 1.25 -7.60 8.64
N SER A 62 1.83 -6.52 8.10
CA SER A 62 1.81 -5.23 8.76
C SER A 62 2.02 -4.08 7.80
N PHE A 63 1.38 -2.96 8.12
CA PHE A 63 1.59 -1.65 7.52
C PHE A 63 1.98 -0.65 8.60
N ARG A 64 3.16 -0.04 8.48
CA ARG A 64 3.75 0.83 9.51
C ARG A 64 4.13 2.17 8.93
N ALA A 65 4.00 3.21 9.73
CA ALA A 65 4.47 4.55 9.39
C ALA A 65 5.55 4.99 10.38
N TYR A 66 6.60 5.64 9.86
CA TYR A 66 7.68 6.21 10.64
C TYR A 66 7.90 7.66 10.24
N ALA A 67 8.17 8.50 11.23
CA ALA A 67 8.58 9.88 11.00
C ALA A 67 9.92 9.89 10.28
N GLU A 68 10.00 10.51 9.10
CA GLU A 68 11.26 10.71 8.37
C GLU A 68 11.41 12.20 8.02
N SER A 69 12.63 12.69 7.87
CA SER A 69 12.86 14.08 7.50
C SER A 69 12.11 14.44 6.19
N GLY A 70 11.28 15.48 6.24
CA GLY A 70 10.47 15.98 5.12
C GLY A 70 9.21 15.14 4.79
N GLY A 71 8.84 14.15 5.61
CA GLY A 71 7.64 13.36 5.34
C GLY A 71 7.47 12.12 6.21
N THR A 72 6.90 11.08 5.60
CA THR A 72 6.63 9.80 6.25
C THR A 72 7.27 8.68 5.44
N ARG A 73 7.95 7.77 6.14
CA ARG A 73 8.37 6.49 5.57
C ARG A 73 7.35 5.43 5.97
N PHE A 74 6.71 4.82 4.98
CA PHE A 74 5.85 3.68 5.19
C PHE A 74 6.64 2.38 4.99
N GLU A 75 6.26 1.33 5.70
CA GLU A 75 6.73 -0.04 5.52
C GLU A 75 5.53 -0.98 5.40
N ALA A 76 5.54 -1.85 4.40
CA ALA A 76 4.66 -3.00 4.30
C ALA A 76 5.51 -4.28 4.39
N ALA A 77 5.15 -5.17 5.30
CA ALA A 77 5.82 -6.46 5.46
C ALA A 77 4.90 -7.60 5.07
N PHE A 78 5.36 -8.46 4.17
CA PHE A 78 4.62 -9.62 3.67
C PHE A 78 5.06 -10.92 4.35
N ALA A 79 4.28 -11.98 4.22
CA ALA A 79 4.61 -13.29 4.75
C ALA A 79 5.79 -13.96 4.06
N ARG A 80 6.04 -13.61 2.80
CA ARG A 80 7.14 -14.17 1.99
C ARG A 80 8.10 -13.08 1.50
N PRO A 81 9.37 -13.45 1.23
CA PRO A 81 10.30 -12.55 0.57
C PRO A 81 9.76 -12.04 -0.76
N ILE A 82 9.96 -10.75 -1.02
CA ILE A 82 9.58 -10.12 -2.28
C ILE A 82 10.56 -10.57 -3.36
N PRO A 83 10.09 -11.13 -4.49
CA PRO A 83 10.94 -11.57 -5.58
C PRO A 83 11.74 -10.41 -6.19
N VAL A 84 13.05 -10.63 -6.35
CA VAL A 84 13.93 -9.65 -7.00
C VAL A 84 13.75 -9.76 -8.53
N PRO A 85 13.56 -8.63 -9.24
CA PRO A 85 13.49 -8.62 -10.71
C PRO A 85 14.76 -9.23 -11.34
N ALA A 86 14.59 -10.31 -12.10
CA ALA A 86 15.69 -10.92 -12.84
C ALA A 86 16.11 -10.05 -14.04
N ARG A 87 17.36 -10.16 -14.49
CA ARG A 87 17.83 -9.58 -15.77
C ARG A 87 17.43 -10.45 -16.97
N ARG A 88 16.17 -10.87 -17.01
CA ARG A 88 15.60 -11.64 -18.12
C ARG A 88 15.01 -10.66 -19.14
N THR A 89 15.36 -10.83 -20.42
CA THR A 89 14.79 -10.05 -21.52
C THR A 89 13.30 -10.36 -21.70
N MET A 90 12.48 -9.31 -21.83
CA MET A 90 11.03 -9.36 -21.91
C MET A 90 10.50 -9.05 -23.31
N ASP A 91 11.26 -8.31 -24.11
CA ASP A 91 10.87 -7.92 -25.46
C ASP A 91 12.01 -8.11 -26.48
N ALA A 92 11.68 -7.96 -27.76
CA ALA A 92 12.66 -8.03 -28.85
C ALA A 92 13.65 -6.84 -28.85
N ALA A 93 13.36 -5.76 -28.13
CA ALA A 93 14.23 -4.59 -28.01
C ALA A 93 15.33 -4.80 -26.96
N GLY A 94 15.31 -5.91 -26.22
CA GLY A 94 16.31 -6.23 -25.21
C GLY A 94 15.98 -5.69 -23.81
N THR A 95 14.79 -5.08 -23.60
CA THR A 95 14.37 -4.57 -22.30
C THR A 95 14.26 -5.72 -21.31
N THR A 96 14.96 -5.64 -20.18
CA THR A 96 14.87 -6.67 -19.14
C THR A 96 13.76 -6.37 -18.13
N LEU A 97 13.32 -7.41 -17.42
CA LEU A 97 12.40 -7.27 -16.30
C LEU A 97 12.92 -6.30 -15.23
N ALA A 98 14.22 -6.28 -14.96
CA ALA A 98 14.85 -5.31 -14.06
C ALA A 98 14.78 -3.86 -14.60
N ASP A 99 14.87 -3.68 -15.93
CA ASP A 99 14.76 -2.35 -16.55
C ASP A 99 13.33 -1.79 -16.45
N MET A 100 12.33 -2.67 -16.46
CA MET A 100 10.91 -2.34 -16.25
C MET A 100 10.61 -2.10 -14.77
N ALA A 101 11.09 -2.97 -13.87
CA ALA A 101 10.82 -2.96 -12.44
C ALA A 101 11.91 -2.23 -11.64
N ARG A 102 12.13 -0.95 -11.97
CA ARG A 102 13.27 -0.14 -11.48
C ARG A 102 13.32 0.04 -9.96
N PHE A 103 12.22 -0.22 -9.27
CA PHE A 103 12.07 -0.05 -7.82
C PHE A 103 12.31 -1.34 -7.01
N GLY A 104 12.72 -2.43 -7.66
CA GLY A 104 13.16 -3.66 -6.98
C GLY A 104 12.04 -4.63 -6.60
N PHE A 105 10.80 -4.40 -7.03
CA PHE A 105 9.66 -5.30 -6.92
C PHE A 105 8.80 -5.22 -8.19
N TYR A 106 8.01 -6.25 -8.48
CA TYR A 106 7.27 -6.32 -9.74
C TYR A 106 5.98 -7.16 -9.73
N THR A 107 5.68 -7.83 -8.62
CA THR A 107 4.59 -8.80 -8.54
C THR A 107 3.29 -8.25 -7.95
N PHE A 108 3.34 -7.14 -7.21
CA PHE A 108 2.20 -6.56 -6.51
C PHE A 108 2.11 -5.04 -6.66
N ASN A 109 0.92 -4.50 -6.44
CA ASN A 109 0.68 -3.10 -6.08
C ASN A 109 0.22 -3.05 -4.62
N LEU A 110 0.52 -1.95 -3.93
CA LEU A 110 -0.03 -1.63 -2.62
C LEU A 110 -0.72 -0.27 -2.71
N ASP A 111 -2.01 -0.26 -2.45
CA ASP A 111 -2.84 0.94 -2.39
C ASP A 111 -3.03 1.33 -0.93
N VAL A 112 -2.87 2.61 -0.60
CA VAL A 112 -3.16 3.16 0.73
C VAL A 112 -4.07 4.35 0.57
N TYR A 113 -5.38 4.13 0.76
CA TYR A 113 -6.39 5.20 0.81
C TYR A 113 -6.37 5.82 2.20
N VAL A 114 -6.25 7.14 2.26
CA VAL A 114 -6.12 7.92 3.48
C VAL A 114 -7.33 8.82 3.61
N ASP A 115 -8.10 8.54 4.66
CA ASP A 115 -9.16 9.40 5.18
C ASP A 115 -8.58 10.27 6.28
N GLU A 116 -8.41 11.56 6.02
CA GLU A 116 -7.76 12.51 6.92
C GLU A 116 -8.71 13.07 7.99
N ASP A 117 -10.03 12.95 7.79
CA ASP A 117 -11.03 13.70 8.57
C ASP A 117 -12.21 12.88 9.13
N GLY A 118 -12.40 11.64 8.69
CA GLY A 118 -13.45 10.72 9.14
C GLY A 118 -14.87 11.17 8.81
N GLN A 119 -15.04 12.14 7.90
CA GLN A 119 -16.33 12.76 7.63
C GLN A 119 -17.00 12.15 6.41
N GLU A 120 -18.28 11.80 6.54
CA GLU A 120 -19.04 11.31 5.39
C GLU A 120 -19.17 12.40 4.32
N GLY A 121 -18.73 12.09 3.09
CA GLY A 121 -18.84 12.96 1.93
C GLY A 121 -17.75 14.02 1.78
N SER A 122 -16.72 14.05 2.63
CA SER A 122 -15.53 14.92 2.47
C SER A 122 -14.61 14.43 1.33
N GLY A 123 -14.50 13.11 1.16
CA GLY A 123 -13.61 12.45 0.21
C GLY A 123 -14.31 11.62 -0.88
N ARG A 124 -13.53 10.72 -1.49
CA ARG A 124 -14.02 9.73 -2.47
C ARG A 124 -14.24 8.38 -1.80
N THR A 125 -15.25 7.65 -2.25
CA THR A 125 -15.49 6.28 -1.79
C THR A 125 -15.14 5.24 -2.86
N ASP A 126 -15.02 5.62 -4.13
CA ASP A 126 -14.56 4.70 -5.16
C ASP A 126 -13.04 4.45 -5.04
N THR A 127 -12.63 3.19 -5.24
CA THR A 127 -11.21 2.84 -5.32
C THR A 127 -10.62 3.20 -6.68
N LEU A 128 -9.28 3.23 -6.77
CA LEU A 128 -8.57 3.43 -8.03
C LEU A 128 -9.03 2.40 -9.08
N PRO A 129 -9.02 2.75 -10.38
CA PRO A 129 -9.51 1.89 -11.44
C PRO A 129 -8.91 0.47 -11.40
N GLY A 130 -9.78 -0.53 -11.55
CA GLY A 130 -9.42 -1.95 -11.56
C GLY A 130 -9.42 -2.66 -10.21
N ARG A 131 -9.67 -1.96 -9.09
CA ARG A 131 -9.84 -2.61 -7.77
C ARG A 131 -11.27 -3.08 -7.55
N TYR A 132 -12.25 -2.39 -8.13
CA TYR A 132 -13.68 -2.72 -8.06
C TYR A 132 -14.23 -2.82 -6.63
N LEU A 133 -13.74 -1.94 -5.74
CA LEU A 133 -14.23 -1.80 -4.37
C LEU A 133 -14.77 -0.39 -4.12
N THR A 134 -15.57 -0.27 -3.08
CA THR A 134 -16.11 0.99 -2.58
C THR A 134 -15.85 1.06 -1.09
N LEU A 135 -15.25 2.15 -0.62
CA LEU A 135 -15.05 2.42 0.79
C LEU A 135 -16.38 2.79 1.46
N ALA A 136 -16.48 2.53 2.76
CA ALA A 136 -17.61 2.97 3.56
C ALA A 136 -17.74 4.51 3.52
N PRO A 137 -18.96 5.08 3.64
CA PRO A 137 -19.15 6.53 3.59
C PRO A 137 -18.29 7.30 4.59
N GLY A 138 -18.15 6.82 5.82
CA GLY A 138 -17.26 7.39 6.85
C GLY A 138 -15.80 6.95 6.74
N SER A 139 -15.39 6.49 5.57
CA SER A 139 -14.01 6.14 5.20
C SER A 139 -13.67 6.75 3.84
N ALA A 140 -14.32 7.87 3.51
CA ALA A 140 -14.07 8.57 2.26
C ALA A 140 -12.63 9.10 2.26
N TRP A 141 -11.88 8.86 1.19
CA TRP A 141 -10.48 9.21 1.13
C TRP A 141 -10.25 10.55 0.43
N GLU A 142 -9.38 11.39 1.00
CA GLU A 142 -8.88 12.62 0.38
C GLU A 142 -7.65 12.33 -0.47
N LYS A 143 -6.85 11.34 -0.04
CA LYS A 143 -5.57 10.99 -0.66
C LYS A 143 -5.43 9.50 -0.81
N VAL A 144 -4.72 9.08 -1.85
CA VAL A 144 -4.29 7.70 -2.04
C VAL A 144 -2.82 7.65 -2.43
N ILE A 145 -2.09 6.72 -1.83
CA ILE A 145 -0.73 6.38 -2.21
C ILE A 145 -0.79 5.08 -3.00
N LEU A 146 -0.29 5.10 -4.24
CA LEU A 146 -0.18 3.90 -5.06
C LEU A 146 1.29 3.51 -5.22
N LEU A 147 1.72 2.53 -4.43
CA LEU A 147 2.99 1.86 -4.65
C LEU A 147 2.81 0.81 -5.75
N THR A 148 3.41 1.05 -6.90
CA THR A 148 3.32 0.17 -8.08
C THR A 148 4.69 0.07 -8.74
N PRO A 149 5.02 -1.05 -9.42
CA PRO A 149 6.31 -1.21 -10.11
C PRO A 149 6.55 -0.18 -11.22
N ARG A 150 5.47 0.38 -11.79
CA ARG A 150 5.45 1.27 -12.95
C ARG A 150 4.72 2.59 -12.63
N PRO A 151 5.25 3.43 -11.69
CA PRO A 151 4.55 4.60 -11.17
C PRO A 151 4.27 5.65 -12.23
N TYR A 152 5.19 5.86 -13.18
CA TYR A 152 5.01 6.83 -14.26
C TYR A 152 3.93 6.38 -15.24
N GLU A 153 3.95 5.11 -15.63
CA GLU A 153 2.94 4.57 -16.54
C GLU A 153 1.57 4.49 -15.91
N ALA A 154 1.50 4.15 -14.62
CA ALA A 154 0.27 4.19 -13.85
C ALA A 154 -0.29 5.62 -13.82
N ARG A 155 0.53 6.62 -13.50
CA ARG A 155 0.10 8.02 -13.51
C ARG A 155 -0.49 8.46 -14.86
N ASP A 156 0.17 8.10 -15.96
CA ASP A 156 -0.33 8.39 -17.31
C ASP A 156 -1.65 7.68 -17.62
N VAL A 157 -1.80 6.41 -17.22
CA VAL A 157 -3.05 5.65 -17.39
C VAL A 157 -4.17 6.30 -16.58
N LEU A 158 -3.89 6.68 -15.33
CA LEU A 158 -4.88 7.36 -14.48
C LEU A 158 -5.31 8.70 -15.07
N ARG A 159 -4.36 9.50 -15.56
CA ARG A 159 -4.65 10.76 -16.27
C ARG A 159 -5.57 10.52 -17.46
N ALA A 160 -5.29 9.51 -18.28
CA ALA A 160 -6.13 9.18 -19.43
C ALA A 160 -7.54 8.75 -19.03
N LEU A 161 -7.68 7.91 -18.00
CA LEU A 161 -8.97 7.42 -17.50
C LEU A 161 -9.81 8.56 -16.92
N TRP A 162 -9.24 9.37 -16.03
CA TRP A 162 -9.97 10.49 -15.42
C TRP A 162 -10.31 11.60 -16.42
N ARG A 163 -9.45 11.84 -17.42
CA ARG A 163 -9.77 12.74 -18.52
C ARG A 163 -10.96 12.22 -19.32
N GLN A 164 -10.98 10.92 -19.65
CA GLN A 164 -12.08 10.32 -20.38
C GLN A 164 -13.39 10.38 -19.59
N GLU A 165 -13.35 10.08 -18.30
CA GLU A 165 -14.51 10.16 -17.40
C GLU A 165 -15.05 11.60 -17.33
N ALA A 166 -14.18 12.58 -17.09
CA ALA A 166 -14.58 13.97 -16.97
C ALA A 166 -15.10 14.55 -18.29
N LEU A 167 -14.51 14.16 -19.43
CA LEU A 167 -15.00 14.57 -20.74
C LEU A 167 -16.38 13.97 -21.03
N ALA A 168 -16.58 12.69 -20.73
CA ALA A 168 -17.87 12.04 -20.90
C ALA A 168 -18.96 12.69 -20.03
N GLU A 169 -18.63 13.09 -18.81
CA GLU A 169 -19.56 13.82 -17.95
C GLU A 169 -19.90 15.21 -18.50
N LEU A 170 -18.91 15.97 -18.94
CA LEU A 170 -19.16 17.27 -19.58
C LEU A 170 -20.01 17.14 -20.85
N GLN A 171 -19.73 16.13 -21.67
CA GLN A 171 -20.52 15.85 -22.88
C GLN A 171 -21.97 15.51 -22.54
N ARG A 172 -22.21 14.72 -21.49
CA ARG A 172 -23.57 14.44 -21.01
C ARG A 172 -24.31 15.69 -20.54
N GLN A 173 -23.61 16.63 -19.92
CA GLN A 173 -24.21 17.84 -19.35
C GLN A 173 -24.41 18.97 -20.38
N GLN A 174 -23.45 19.15 -21.30
CA GLN A 174 -23.36 20.34 -22.16
C GLN A 174 -23.40 20.00 -23.66
N GLY A 175 -23.35 18.73 -24.04
CA GLY A 175 -23.29 18.30 -25.44
C GLY A 175 -21.88 18.39 -26.02
N GLU A 176 -21.71 19.13 -27.12
CA GLU A 176 -20.41 19.23 -27.79
C GLU A 176 -19.41 20.06 -26.97
N VAL A 177 -18.19 19.52 -26.79
CA VAL A 177 -17.16 20.15 -25.97
C VAL A 177 -16.12 20.81 -26.87
N SER A 178 -15.91 22.12 -26.69
CA SER A 178 -14.90 22.88 -27.42
C SER A 178 -13.46 22.51 -27.02
N GLU A 179 -12.50 22.76 -27.92
CA GLU A 179 -11.09 22.46 -27.67
C GLU A 179 -10.52 23.21 -26.45
N SER A 180 -10.90 24.48 -26.25
CA SER A 180 -10.46 25.26 -25.08
C SER A 180 -10.97 24.66 -23.76
N THR A 181 -12.21 24.17 -23.75
CA THR A 181 -12.80 23.50 -22.59
C THR A 181 -12.10 22.17 -22.32
N ALA A 182 -11.77 21.40 -23.36
CA ALA A 182 -11.01 20.16 -23.23
C ALA A 182 -9.60 20.39 -22.64
N ARG A 183 -8.91 21.47 -23.04
CA ARG A 183 -7.60 21.85 -22.47
C ARG A 183 -7.70 22.31 -21.01
N ALA A 184 -8.75 23.05 -20.66
CA ALA A 184 -8.99 23.46 -19.27
C ALA A 184 -9.27 22.24 -18.38
N LEU A 185 -10.06 21.28 -18.89
CA LEU A 185 -10.34 20.01 -18.23
C LEU A 185 -9.04 19.21 -17.98
N GLU A 186 -8.14 19.15 -18.96
CA GLU A 186 -6.86 18.45 -18.80
C GLU A 186 -6.02 19.03 -17.64
N THR A 187 -5.95 20.35 -17.53
CA THR A 187 -5.30 21.03 -16.39
C THR A 187 -5.96 20.67 -15.06
N GLN A 188 -7.30 20.62 -15.00
CA GLN A 188 -8.03 20.25 -13.78
C GLN A 188 -7.79 18.79 -13.37
N VAL A 189 -7.75 17.86 -14.34
CA VAL A 189 -7.43 16.45 -14.09
C VAL A 189 -6.02 16.32 -13.52
N GLU A 190 -5.06 17.06 -14.07
CA GLU A 190 -3.68 17.04 -13.59
C GLU A 190 -3.56 17.52 -12.14
N GLN A 191 -4.15 18.69 -11.83
CA GLN A 191 -4.17 19.24 -10.47
C GLN A 191 -4.85 18.28 -9.48
N ARG A 192 -5.91 17.61 -9.92
CA ARG A 192 -6.61 16.61 -9.10
C ARG A 192 -5.73 15.40 -8.78
N ILE A 193 -4.99 14.88 -9.77
CA ILE A 193 -4.03 13.80 -9.56
C ILE A 193 -2.96 14.23 -8.57
N GLU A 194 -2.34 15.40 -8.77
CA GLU A 194 -1.28 15.89 -7.88
C GLU A 194 -1.74 16.09 -6.45
N ARG A 195 -2.98 16.56 -6.25
CA ARG A 195 -3.55 16.77 -4.92
C ARG A 195 -3.93 15.46 -4.21
N SER A 196 -4.38 14.46 -4.95
CA SER A 196 -5.11 13.31 -4.38
C SER A 196 -4.38 11.97 -4.55
N VAL A 197 -3.39 11.86 -5.45
CA VAL A 197 -2.71 10.60 -5.75
C VAL A 197 -1.20 10.78 -5.74
N PHE A 198 -0.53 10.00 -4.90
CA PHE A 198 0.93 9.97 -4.86
C PHE A 198 1.47 8.63 -5.33
N PHE A 199 2.47 8.67 -6.20
CA PHE A 199 3.17 7.49 -6.73
C PHE A 199 4.61 7.47 -6.19
N PRO A 200 4.93 6.66 -5.17
CA PRO A 200 6.25 6.66 -4.57
C PRO A 200 7.34 6.22 -5.56
N THR A 201 8.46 6.95 -5.57
CA THR A 201 9.66 6.63 -6.36
C THR A 201 10.90 6.40 -5.49
N ARG A 202 10.84 6.78 -4.21
CA ARG A 202 11.85 6.45 -3.21
C ARG A 202 11.44 5.17 -2.51
N VAL A 203 11.82 4.03 -3.09
CA VAL A 203 11.43 2.68 -2.65
C VAL A 203 12.66 1.86 -2.29
N ARG A 204 12.55 1.03 -1.26
CA ARG A 204 13.56 0.03 -0.89
C ARG A 204 12.88 -1.27 -0.51
N VAL A 205 13.36 -2.36 -1.10
CA VAL A 205 12.94 -3.74 -0.79
C VAL A 205 14.04 -4.43 0.02
N SER A 206 13.66 -5.15 1.07
CA SER A 206 14.56 -5.95 1.90
C SER A 206 13.83 -7.18 2.41
N GLY A 207 14.17 -8.36 1.88
CA GLY A 207 13.51 -9.61 2.23
C GLY A 207 11.99 -9.51 1.99
N PRO A 208 11.14 -9.69 3.03
CA PRO A 208 9.69 -9.57 2.92
C PRO A 208 9.15 -8.14 2.99
N THR A 209 10.01 -7.14 3.19
CA THR A 209 9.57 -5.77 3.47
C THR A 209 9.83 -4.84 2.30
N VAL A 210 8.82 -4.06 1.94
CA VAL A 210 8.96 -2.88 1.08
C VAL A 210 8.77 -1.63 1.91
N SER A 211 9.66 -0.65 1.74
CA SER A 211 9.57 0.66 2.37
C SER A 211 9.56 1.74 1.31
N PHE A 212 8.77 2.78 1.53
CA PHE A 212 8.65 3.89 0.59
C PHE A 212 8.39 5.22 1.31
N PHE A 213 8.89 6.30 0.72
CA PHE A 213 8.76 7.65 1.29
C PHE A 213 7.62 8.43 0.62
N VAL A 214 6.86 9.16 1.43
CA VAL A 214 5.81 10.09 1.01
C VAL A 214 6.08 11.46 1.63
N PRO A 215 6.18 12.54 0.83
CA PRO A 215 6.53 13.86 1.33
C PRO A 215 5.39 14.49 2.13
N GLU A 216 5.75 15.31 3.10
CA GLU A 216 4.78 16.11 3.88
C GLU A 216 4.00 17.09 3.00
N SER A 217 4.54 17.52 1.85
CA SER A 217 3.84 18.38 0.90
C SER A 217 2.62 17.70 0.28
N PHE A 218 2.59 16.38 0.22
CA PHE A 218 1.43 15.62 -0.24
C PHE A 218 0.45 15.38 0.91
N LEU A 219 0.93 14.88 2.06
CA LEU A 219 0.07 14.55 3.21
C LEU A 219 -0.35 15.77 4.05
N GLY A 220 0.20 16.96 3.83
CA GLY A 220 -0.03 18.11 4.71
C GLY A 220 0.66 17.97 6.08
N GLY A 221 1.70 17.15 6.17
CA GLY A 221 2.42 16.81 7.40
C GLY A 221 2.88 15.35 7.45
N GLN A 222 3.23 14.86 8.63
CA GLN A 222 3.44 13.43 8.87
C GLN A 222 2.10 12.70 8.97
N ALA A 223 2.09 11.41 8.60
CA ALA A 223 0.93 10.54 8.75
C ALA A 223 0.52 10.45 10.24
N ARG A 224 -0.79 10.40 10.51
CA ARG A 224 -1.33 10.50 11.87
C ARG A 224 -2.09 9.24 12.28
N PRO A 225 -1.95 8.75 13.52
CA PRO A 225 -2.71 7.60 14.00
C PRO A 225 -4.22 7.88 14.14
N THR A 226 -4.65 9.14 13.99
CA THR A 226 -6.06 9.54 14.02
C THR A 226 -6.75 9.48 12.65
N TRP A 227 -6.00 9.22 11.57
CA TRP A 227 -6.54 9.06 10.22
C TRP A 227 -7.02 7.64 9.98
N GLY A 228 -7.95 7.47 9.03
CA GLY A 228 -8.34 6.18 8.51
C GLY A 228 -7.41 5.74 7.38
N TYR A 229 -6.98 4.47 7.41
CA TYR A 229 -6.18 3.85 6.36
C TYR A 229 -6.87 2.62 5.80
N ALA A 230 -7.27 2.66 4.54
CA ALA A 230 -7.71 1.48 3.80
C ALA A 230 -6.54 1.00 2.94
N VAL A 231 -5.98 -0.17 3.27
CA VAL A 231 -4.80 -0.72 2.59
C VAL A 231 -5.18 -1.98 1.81
N ALA A 232 -4.85 -2.01 0.52
CA ALA A 232 -5.15 -3.14 -0.36
C ALA A 232 -3.92 -3.61 -1.13
N VAL A 233 -3.82 -4.92 -1.32
CA VAL A 233 -2.79 -5.56 -2.15
C VAL A 233 -3.42 -6.18 -3.37
N THR A 234 -2.92 -5.83 -4.55
CA THR A 234 -3.28 -6.50 -5.81
C THR A 234 -2.05 -7.10 -6.46
N GLY A 235 -2.23 -8.08 -7.35
CA GLY A 235 -1.17 -8.42 -8.30
C GLY A 235 -0.88 -7.24 -9.26
N ALA A 236 0.37 -7.13 -9.72
CA ALA A 236 0.77 -6.11 -10.68
C ALA A 236 0.97 -6.67 -12.10
N THR A 237 0.63 -5.86 -13.10
CA THR A 237 1.08 -6.03 -14.49
C THR A 237 2.19 -5.03 -14.80
N LEU A 238 3.18 -5.44 -15.60
CA LEU A 238 4.27 -4.56 -16.04
C LEU A 238 4.08 -4.05 -17.46
N GLU A 239 3.22 -4.70 -18.23
CA GLU A 239 2.95 -4.37 -19.62
C GLU A 239 1.67 -3.53 -19.70
N ARG A 240 1.70 -2.49 -20.55
CA ARG A 240 0.49 -1.92 -21.11
C ARG A 240 -0.02 -2.91 -22.14
N ARG A 241 -1.09 -3.65 -21.84
CA ARG A 241 -1.79 -4.38 -22.89
C ARG A 241 -2.47 -3.35 -23.81
N VAL A 242 -1.91 -3.18 -25.00
CA VAL A 242 -2.55 -2.47 -26.09
C VAL A 242 -3.52 -3.46 -26.72
N GLU A 243 -4.82 -3.23 -26.55
CA GLU A 243 -5.84 -4.04 -27.24
C GLU A 243 -5.86 -3.63 -28.72
N LEU A 244 -5.59 -4.60 -29.61
CA LEU A 244 -5.86 -4.43 -31.04
C LEU A 244 -7.38 -4.58 -31.25
N PRO A 245 -8.04 -3.70 -32.04
CA PRO A 245 -9.47 -3.76 -32.23
C PRO A 245 -9.90 -5.12 -32.82
N ALA A 246 -10.87 -5.74 -32.17
CA ALA A 246 -11.40 -7.05 -32.54
C ALA A 246 -12.21 -6.99 -33.85
N PHE A 247 -11.55 -7.15 -34.99
CA PHE A 247 -12.23 -7.40 -36.28
C PHE A 247 -12.67 -8.86 -36.47
N LEU A 248 -12.38 -9.76 -35.51
CA LEU A 248 -12.67 -11.19 -35.59
C LEU A 248 -13.35 -11.69 -34.31
N GLY A 249 -14.65 -11.45 -34.18
CA GLY A 249 -15.68 -12.29 -33.51
C GLY A 249 -15.44 -12.98 -32.16
N ALA A 250 -14.31 -12.82 -31.49
CA ALA A 250 -14.03 -13.41 -30.20
C ALA A 250 -14.53 -12.47 -29.12
N VAL A 251 -15.33 -13.01 -28.19
CA VAL A 251 -15.87 -12.33 -27.01
C VAL A 251 -14.73 -11.61 -26.30
N THR A 252 -14.66 -10.29 -26.46
CA THR A 252 -13.67 -9.46 -25.79
C THR A 252 -14.05 -9.41 -24.33
N ALA A 253 -13.19 -9.96 -23.47
CA ALA A 253 -13.19 -9.58 -22.07
C ALA A 253 -13.17 -8.05 -22.01
N SER A 254 -14.02 -7.46 -21.16
CA SER A 254 -14.09 -6.01 -20.97
C SER A 254 -12.68 -5.42 -20.82
N PRO A 255 -12.45 -4.20 -21.35
CA PRO A 255 -11.13 -3.61 -21.44
C PRO A 255 -10.42 -3.71 -20.10
N ALA A 256 -9.11 -3.99 -20.11
CA ALA A 256 -8.26 -3.90 -18.93
C ALA A 256 -8.17 -2.43 -18.45
N ARG A 257 -9.27 -1.88 -17.93
CA ARG A 257 -9.41 -0.55 -17.30
C ARG A 257 -8.86 -0.56 -15.88
N GLY A 258 -7.73 -1.23 -15.71
CA GLY A 258 -7.05 -1.36 -14.42
C GLY A 258 -5.81 -0.50 -14.39
N LEU A 259 -5.58 0.14 -13.25
CA LEU A 259 -4.37 0.90 -13.00
C LEU A 259 -3.24 -0.07 -12.60
N MET A 260 -2.68 -0.75 -13.61
CA MET A 260 -1.59 -1.73 -13.51
C MET A 260 -1.92 -2.96 -12.65
N VAL A 261 -3.18 -3.38 -12.63
CA VAL A 261 -3.67 -4.53 -11.84
C VAL A 261 -3.65 -5.81 -12.66
N LEU A 262 -3.13 -6.88 -12.05
CA LEU A 262 -3.30 -8.23 -12.57
C LEU A 262 -4.75 -8.68 -12.35
N GLY A 263 -5.48 -8.93 -13.43
CA GLY A 263 -6.92 -9.25 -13.35
C GLY A 263 -7.23 -10.59 -12.70
N ILE A 264 -8.52 -10.87 -12.54
CA ILE A 264 -9.08 -12.15 -12.07
C ILE A 264 -10.02 -12.72 -13.13
N GLY A 265 -10.05 -14.04 -13.28
CA GLY A 265 -10.97 -14.71 -14.20
C GLY A 265 -11.18 -16.19 -13.88
N PRO A 266 -12.10 -16.87 -14.57
CA PRO A 266 -12.38 -18.28 -14.33
C PRO A 266 -11.17 -19.17 -14.67
N GLY A 267 -11.10 -20.30 -13.98
CA GLY A 267 -10.06 -21.32 -14.14
C GLY A 267 -8.70 -20.92 -13.56
N THR A 268 -7.64 -21.57 -14.01
CA THR A 268 -6.25 -21.25 -13.68
C THR A 268 -5.55 -20.60 -14.87
N SER A 269 -4.61 -19.71 -14.62
CA SER A 269 -3.89 -19.00 -15.69
C SER A 269 -2.47 -18.62 -15.24
N HIS A 270 -1.56 -18.44 -16.20
CA HIS A 270 -0.28 -17.76 -15.95
C HIS A 270 -0.43 -16.23 -15.93
N GLU A 271 -1.49 -15.71 -16.53
CA GLU A 271 -1.62 -14.30 -16.94
C GLU A 271 -2.57 -13.48 -16.04
N ARG A 272 -3.24 -14.13 -15.10
CA ARG A 272 -4.25 -13.54 -14.20
C ARG A 272 -4.51 -14.46 -13.02
N PHE A 273 -5.12 -13.93 -11.96
CA PHE A 273 -5.68 -14.75 -10.89
C PHE A 273 -6.83 -15.64 -11.41
N GLY A 274 -6.93 -16.82 -10.81
CA GLY A 274 -8.08 -17.70 -10.91
C GLY A 274 -9.15 -17.38 -9.86
N GLY A 275 -10.25 -18.14 -9.87
CA GLY A 275 -11.37 -17.92 -8.94
C GLY A 275 -12.40 -16.91 -9.45
N GLY A 276 -12.22 -16.41 -10.67
CA GLY A 276 -13.17 -15.48 -11.28
C GLY A 276 -14.50 -16.13 -11.60
N ARG A 277 -15.58 -15.43 -11.28
CA ARG A 277 -16.97 -15.85 -11.50
C ARG A 277 -17.34 -15.71 -12.97
N LEU A 278 -18.01 -16.71 -13.52
CA LEU A 278 -18.46 -16.69 -14.92
C LEU A 278 -19.40 -15.50 -15.17
N GLY A 279 -19.11 -14.71 -16.19
CA GLY A 279 -19.93 -13.55 -16.58
C GLY A 279 -19.79 -12.31 -15.68
N SER A 280 -19.02 -12.38 -14.59
CA SER A 280 -18.73 -11.21 -13.76
C SER A 280 -17.70 -10.31 -14.43
N THR A 281 -18.00 -9.02 -14.53
CA THR A 281 -17.09 -8.00 -15.08
C THR A 281 -16.47 -7.10 -14.01
N ASN A 282 -16.93 -7.21 -12.76
CA ASN A 282 -16.58 -6.31 -11.66
C ASN A 282 -16.14 -7.04 -10.38
N GLN A 283 -15.78 -8.32 -10.46
CA GLN A 283 -15.15 -9.01 -9.32
C GLN A 283 -13.79 -8.37 -9.03
N SER A 284 -13.56 -8.03 -7.77
CA SER A 284 -12.30 -7.45 -7.33
C SER A 284 -11.15 -8.47 -7.48
N PRO A 285 -10.01 -8.09 -8.09
CA PRO A 285 -8.79 -8.88 -8.12
C PRO A 285 -7.89 -8.61 -6.90
N VAL A 286 -8.40 -7.91 -5.88
CA VAL A 286 -7.67 -7.67 -4.64
C VAL A 286 -7.46 -9.01 -3.93
N VAL A 287 -6.22 -9.22 -3.51
CA VAL A 287 -5.76 -10.48 -2.92
C VAL A 287 -5.82 -10.40 -1.40
N ASP A 288 -5.51 -9.22 -0.88
CA ASP A 288 -5.41 -8.97 0.55
C ASP A 288 -5.84 -7.54 0.91
N LEU A 289 -6.44 -7.35 2.08
CA LEU A 289 -7.04 -6.13 2.59
C LEU A 289 -6.87 -6.03 4.11
N LEU A 290 -6.36 -4.87 4.56
CA LEU A 290 -6.54 -4.51 5.96
C LEU A 290 -8.03 -4.22 6.24
N VAL A 291 -8.57 -4.89 7.24
CA VAL A 291 -9.93 -4.70 7.75
C VAL A 291 -9.92 -4.45 9.26
N PRO A 292 -10.89 -3.69 9.80
CA PRO A 292 -11.03 -3.51 11.25
C PRO A 292 -11.30 -4.82 11.98
N GLU A 293 -11.00 -4.85 13.28
CA GLU A 293 -11.34 -5.98 14.14
C GLU A 293 -12.83 -6.32 14.04
N GLY A 294 -13.13 -7.61 13.85
CA GLY A 294 -14.50 -8.12 13.71
C GLY A 294 -15.08 -8.02 12.30
N VAL A 295 -14.38 -7.40 11.34
CA VAL A 295 -14.73 -7.43 9.92
C VAL A 295 -13.91 -8.52 9.24
N LEU A 296 -14.56 -9.32 8.39
CA LEU A 296 -13.87 -10.33 7.58
C LEU A 296 -13.61 -9.79 6.18
N GLN A 297 -12.43 -10.06 5.62
CA GLN A 297 -12.09 -9.67 4.25
C GLN A 297 -13.13 -10.15 3.22
N GLN A 298 -13.66 -11.36 3.37
CA GLN A 298 -14.63 -11.95 2.44
C GLN A 298 -15.98 -11.21 2.46
N GLU A 299 -16.31 -10.50 3.53
CA GLU A 299 -17.49 -9.62 3.55
C GLU A 299 -17.30 -8.40 2.65
N VAL A 300 -16.06 -7.95 2.46
CA VAL A 300 -15.71 -6.80 1.61
C VAL A 300 -15.50 -7.23 0.15
N LEU A 301 -14.93 -8.41 -0.10
CA LEU A 301 -14.59 -8.89 -1.45
C LEU A 301 -15.63 -9.84 -2.07
N GLY A 302 -16.55 -10.35 -1.25
CA GLY A 302 -17.54 -11.36 -1.63
C GLY A 302 -18.57 -10.92 -2.67
N LEU A 303 -19.49 -11.83 -3.01
CA LEU A 303 -20.58 -11.55 -3.95
C LEU A 303 -21.50 -10.41 -3.48
N GLN A 304 -21.72 -10.31 -2.17
CA GLN A 304 -22.50 -9.26 -1.53
C GLN A 304 -21.55 -8.33 -0.78
N ALA A 305 -20.55 -7.83 -1.50
CA ALA A 305 -19.51 -6.94 -0.99
C ALA A 305 -20.12 -5.78 -0.19
N ARG A 306 -19.76 -5.69 1.08
CA ARG A 306 -20.04 -4.53 1.92
C ARG A 306 -19.05 -3.41 1.60
N PRO A 307 -19.44 -2.14 1.80
CA PRO A 307 -18.49 -1.04 1.72
C PRO A 307 -17.31 -1.26 2.68
N TRP A 308 -16.10 -1.03 2.21
CA TRP A 308 -14.85 -1.30 2.92
C TRP A 308 -14.53 -0.20 3.95
N PRO A 309 -14.57 -0.49 5.26
CA PRO A 309 -14.17 0.49 6.27
C PRO A 309 -12.64 0.62 6.34
N ALA A 310 -12.15 1.85 6.43
CA ALA A 310 -10.75 2.12 6.70
C ALA A 310 -10.39 1.78 8.16
N VAL A 311 -9.14 1.39 8.40
CA VAL A 311 -8.64 1.08 9.75
C VAL A 311 -8.02 2.33 10.36
N VAL A 312 -8.50 2.73 11.54
CA VAL A 312 -7.86 3.78 12.35
C VAL A 312 -6.86 3.13 13.29
N PRO A 313 -5.56 3.47 13.23
CA PRO A 313 -4.57 2.88 14.10
C PRO A 313 -4.91 3.12 15.58
N ALA A 314 -4.66 2.12 16.42
CA ALA A 314 -4.65 2.34 17.85
C ALA A 314 -3.61 3.43 18.15
N SER A 315 -4.01 4.48 18.88
CA SER A 315 -3.06 5.47 19.39
C SER A 315 -1.96 4.72 20.13
N PRO A 316 -0.67 5.01 19.90
CA PRO A 316 0.42 4.35 20.62
C PRO A 316 0.25 4.65 22.11
N GLY A 317 -0.36 3.71 22.83
CA GLY A 317 -0.38 3.70 24.27
C GLY A 317 1.07 3.66 24.74
N LEU A 318 1.39 4.46 25.76
CA LEU A 318 2.56 4.23 26.59
C LEU A 318 2.64 2.71 26.88
N PRO A 319 3.85 2.11 26.87
CA PRO A 319 4.01 0.68 27.09
C PRO A 319 3.20 0.29 28.33
N GLN A 320 2.26 -0.64 28.15
CA GLN A 320 1.56 -1.24 29.28
C GLN A 320 2.63 -1.81 30.20
N ALA A 321 2.62 -1.37 31.46
CA ALA A 321 3.49 -1.93 32.48
C ALA A 321 3.29 -3.46 32.49
N PRO A 322 4.37 -4.26 32.59
CA PRO A 322 4.21 -5.69 32.70
C PRO A 322 3.28 -5.98 33.88
N ASP A 323 2.25 -6.79 33.61
CA ASP A 323 1.34 -7.29 34.63
C ASP A 323 2.17 -7.73 35.83
N ALA A 324 2.02 -7.00 36.93
CA ALA A 324 2.49 -7.45 38.23
C ALA A 324 1.58 -8.61 38.64
N GLY A 325 1.81 -9.77 38.03
CA GLY A 325 1.39 -11.06 38.52
C GLY A 325 2.08 -11.31 39.85
N GLY A 326 1.54 -10.69 40.90
CA GLY A 326 1.89 -10.96 42.27
C GLY A 326 1.54 -12.41 42.56
N THR A 327 2.57 -13.24 42.62
CA THR A 327 2.54 -14.48 43.38
C THR A 327 2.12 -14.14 44.80
N ALA A 328 0.87 -14.45 45.14
CA ALA A 328 0.39 -14.44 46.51
C ALA A 328 1.21 -15.46 47.30
N GLY A 329 2.21 -14.95 48.01
CA GLY A 329 2.94 -15.69 49.02
C GLY A 329 1.97 -16.19 50.08
N GLN A 330 1.98 -17.50 50.28
CA GLN A 330 1.29 -18.20 51.34
C GLN A 330 1.90 -17.75 52.68
N GLY A 331 1.27 -16.77 53.32
CA GLY A 331 1.58 -16.33 54.67
C GLY A 331 0.76 -17.13 55.67
N ASP A 332 1.43 -17.97 56.46
CA ASP A 332 0.89 -18.62 57.65
C ASP A 332 0.32 -17.57 58.62
N ALA A 333 -0.96 -17.72 58.96
CA ALA A 333 -1.59 -17.00 60.06
C ALA A 333 -1.62 -17.90 61.32
N PRO A 334 -1.24 -17.41 62.51
CA PRO A 334 -1.33 -18.19 63.73
C PRO A 334 -2.79 -18.28 64.21
N ALA A 335 -3.15 -19.45 64.73
CA ALA A 335 -4.49 -19.80 65.19
C ALA A 335 -5.00 -18.92 66.36
N PRO A 336 -6.31 -18.62 66.43
CA PRO A 336 -6.89 -17.93 67.58
C PRO A 336 -7.17 -18.93 68.71
N SER A 337 -6.76 -18.54 69.91
CA SER A 337 -7.05 -19.21 71.18
C SER A 337 -8.55 -19.13 71.53
N VAL A 338 -9.13 -20.30 71.79
CA VAL A 338 -10.49 -20.47 72.33
C VAL A 338 -10.48 -20.23 73.84
N PRO A 339 -11.40 -19.44 74.40
CA PRO A 339 -11.79 -19.57 75.80
C PRO A 339 -13.19 -20.18 75.87
N GLN A 340 -13.32 -21.37 76.47
CA GLN A 340 -14.59 -21.82 77.05
C GLN A 340 -14.38 -22.54 78.38
N GLN A 341 -15.43 -22.38 79.18
CA GLN A 341 -15.60 -22.59 80.61
C GLN A 341 -15.51 -24.05 81.05
#